data_AF-A0AAW1IX05-F1
#
_entry.id   AF-A0AAW1IX05-F1
#
_cell.length_a   1.000
_cell.length_b   1.000
_cell.length_c   1.000
_cell.angle_alpha   90.00
_cell.angle_beta   90.00
_cell.angle_gamma   90.00
#
_symmetry.space_group_name_H-M   'P 1'
#
loop_
_entity.id
_entity.type
_entity.pdbx_description
1 polymer ?
#
loop_
_entity_poly.entity_id
_entity_poly.type
_entity_poly.pdbx_seq_one_letter_code
_entity_poly.pdbx_strand_id
1 'polypeptide(L)'
;MPCAVASKLYNIPRITLIGKIKGTYPEECKSGVPTVLSREEDILVNWILNMAKMGFPINKDQLLDNVTMLCRELKRHNKFNDGRPGRHWFEGFLKRHPQISLRMSENLTAFRAAVTEASFGLTKLIT
;
A
#
# COMPACT_ATOMS: atom_id res chain seq x y z
N MET A 1 -6.21 -16.25 35.45
CA MET A 1 -7.04 -15.12 35.94
C MET A 1 -8.50 -15.37 35.57
N PRO A 2 -9.46 -15.34 36.52
CA PRO A 2 -10.88 -15.51 36.19
C PRO A 2 -11.44 -14.36 35.35
N CYS A 3 -12.38 -14.63 34.43
CA CYS A 3 -12.97 -13.62 33.53
C CYS A 3 -13.59 -12.43 34.29
N ALA A 4 -14.16 -12.67 35.48
CA ALA A 4 -14.74 -11.62 36.31
C ALA A 4 -13.69 -10.64 36.85
N VAL A 5 -12.50 -11.15 37.19
CA VAL A 5 -11.37 -10.32 37.67
C VAL A 5 -10.77 -9.54 36.51
N ALA A 6 -10.56 -10.21 35.36
CA ALA A 6 -10.08 -9.56 34.14
C ALA A 6 -11.03 -8.47 33.63
N SER A 7 -12.34 -8.70 33.70
CA SER A 7 -13.36 -7.74 33.27
C SER A 7 -13.29 -6.42 34.05
N LYS A 8 -13.11 -6.49 35.37
CA LYS A 8 -12.95 -5.31 36.22
C LYS A 8 -11.60 -4.62 36.03
N LEU A 9 -10.52 -5.40 35.93
CA LEU A 9 -9.17 -4.85 35.82
C LEU A 9 -8.96 -4.10 34.49
N TYR A 10 -9.47 -4.66 33.39
CA TYR A 10 -9.24 -4.13 32.04
C TYR A 10 -10.45 -3.36 31.47
N ASN A 11 -11.54 -3.25 32.23
CA ASN A 11 -12.80 -2.64 31.80
C ASN A 11 -13.35 -3.25 30.48
N ILE A 12 -13.15 -4.56 30.29
CA ILE A 12 -13.63 -5.31 29.13
C ILE A 12 -14.89 -6.07 29.54
N PRO A 13 -15.99 -6.01 28.76
CA PRO A 13 -17.20 -6.78 29.05
C PRO A 13 -16.90 -8.27 29.16
N ARG A 14 -17.48 -8.91 30.19
CA ARG A 14 -17.29 -10.35 30.45
C ARG A 14 -17.66 -11.22 29.25
N ILE A 15 -18.64 -10.81 28.45
CA ILE A 15 -19.07 -11.53 27.24
C ILE A 15 -17.99 -11.55 26.16
N THR A 16 -17.24 -10.46 26.01
CA THR A 16 -16.11 -10.36 25.07
C THR A 16 -14.98 -11.32 25.47
N LEU A 17 -14.65 -11.38 26.76
CA LEU A 17 -13.64 -12.31 27.29
C LEU A 17 -14.05 -13.77 27.10
N ILE A 18 -15.32 -14.10 27.36
CA ILE A 18 -15.86 -15.45 27.14
C ILE A 18 -15.81 -15.81 25.64
N GLY A 19 -16.18 -14.88 24.76
CA GLY A 19 -16.11 -15.09 23.31
C GLY A 19 -14.68 -15.36 22.81
N LYS A 20 -13.68 -14.69 23.37
CA LYS A 20 -12.26 -14.94 23.07
C LYS A 20 -11.80 -16.31 23.60
N ILE A 21 -12.13 -16.67 24.84
CA ILE A 21 -11.78 -17.98 25.43
C ILE A 21 -12.44 -19.13 24.68
N LYS A 22 -13.68 -18.95 24.21
CA LYS A 22 -14.40 -19.95 23.41
C LYS A 22 -13.95 -19.99 21.94
N GLY A 23 -13.07 -19.10 21.49
CA GLY A 23 -12.64 -19.01 20.10
C GLY A 23 -13.73 -18.57 19.13
N THR A 24 -14.82 -17.95 19.61
CA THR A 24 -15.91 -17.44 18.76
C THR A 24 -15.43 -16.35 17.81
N TYR A 25 -14.39 -15.61 18.23
CA TYR A 25 -13.70 -14.63 17.41
C TYR A 25 -12.21 -14.93 17.41
N PRO A 26 -11.51 -14.75 16.27
CA PRO A 26 -10.05 -14.79 16.24
C PRO A 26 -9.46 -13.88 17.31
N GLU A 27 -8.35 -14.28 17.94
CA GLU A 27 -7.65 -13.44 18.91
C GLU A 27 -7.24 -12.11 18.27
N GLU A 28 -6.66 -12.19 17.08
CA GLU A 28 -6.37 -11.06 16.21
C GLU A 28 -7.41 -10.95 15.10
N CYS A 29 -8.27 -9.92 15.19
CA CYS A 29 -9.09 -9.50 14.07
C CYS A 29 -8.54 -8.19 13.53
N LYS A 30 -8.15 -8.16 12.26
CA LYS A 30 -7.94 -6.89 11.55
C LYS A 30 -9.31 -6.30 11.24
N SER A 31 -9.60 -5.12 11.78
CA SER A 31 -10.83 -4.40 11.48
C SER A 31 -10.86 -3.98 10.01
N GLY A 32 -11.92 -4.34 9.29
CA GLY A 32 -12.15 -3.92 7.90
C GLY A 32 -12.28 -5.07 6.91
N VAL A 33 -12.71 -4.73 5.70
CA VAL A 33 -12.83 -5.70 4.59
C VAL A 33 -11.41 -6.06 4.13
N PRO A 34 -11.09 -7.35 3.91
CA PRO A 34 -9.81 -7.74 3.32
C PRO A 34 -9.61 -7.06 1.96
N THR A 35 -8.36 -6.74 1.65
CA THR A 35 -7.99 -6.13 0.37
C THR A 35 -8.27 -7.09 -0.78
N VAL A 36 -8.64 -6.53 -1.95
CA VAL A 36 -8.98 -7.30 -3.16
C VAL A 36 -7.78 -8.14 -3.64
N LEU A 37 -6.57 -7.66 -3.38
CA LEU A 37 -5.29 -8.29 -3.67
C LEU A 37 -4.54 -8.38 -2.33
N SER A 38 -3.99 -9.55 -2.01
CA SER A 38 -3.21 -9.72 -0.77
C SER A 38 -1.87 -10.35 -1.12
N ARG A 39 -1.88 -11.55 -1.69
CA ARG A 39 -0.64 -12.25 -2.10
C ARG A 39 0.01 -11.58 -3.32
N GLU A 40 -0.82 -10.99 -4.16
CA GLU A 40 -0.42 -10.35 -5.41
C GLU A 40 0.18 -8.95 -5.16
N GLU A 41 -0.15 -8.31 -4.02
CA GLU A 41 0.43 -7.02 -3.63
C GLU A 41 1.94 -7.12 -3.45
N ASP A 42 2.46 -8.21 -2.87
CA ASP A 42 3.90 -8.41 -2.68
C ASP A 42 4.67 -8.48 -4.01
N ILE A 43 4.07 -9.11 -5.03
CA ILE A 43 4.64 -9.19 -6.38
C ILE A 43 4.68 -7.79 -7.01
N LEU A 44 3.58 -7.03 -6.90
CA LEU A 44 3.50 -5.65 -7.36
C LEU A 44 4.54 -4.75 -6.67
N VAL A 45 4.68 -4.89 -5.35
CA VAL A 45 5.67 -4.14 -4.56
C VAL A 45 7.08 -4.43 -5.06
N ASN A 46 7.44 -5.70 -5.25
CA ASN A 46 8.77 -6.07 -5.73
C ASN A 46 9.03 -5.55 -7.14
N TRP A 47 8.03 -5.62 -8.02
CA TRP A 47 8.11 -5.06 -9.36
C TRP A 47 8.36 -3.54 -9.35
N ILE A 48 7.60 -2.77 -8.54
CA ILE A 48 7.78 -1.32 -8.40
C ILE A 48 9.18 -0.98 -7.88
N LEU A 49 9.66 -1.70 -6.86
CA LEU A 49 10.99 -1.48 -6.30
C LEU A 49 12.10 -1.80 -7.30
N ASN A 50 11.94 -2.84 -8.12
CA ASN A 50 12.92 -3.19 -9.15
C ASN A 50 12.95 -2.15 -10.26
N MET A 51 11.80 -1.69 -10.73
CA MET A 51 11.71 -0.61 -11.72
C MET A 51 12.36 0.68 -11.21
N ALA A 52 12.11 1.04 -9.95
CA ALA A 52 12.76 2.19 -9.32
C ALA A 52 14.30 2.02 -9.20
N LYS A 53 14.79 0.81 -8.91
CA LYS A 53 16.24 0.51 -8.88
C LYS A 53 16.89 0.62 -10.26
N MET A 54 16.16 0.25 -11.31
CA MET A 54 16.62 0.34 -12.70
C MET A 54 16.59 1.77 -13.26
N GLY A 55 16.12 2.76 -12.47
CA GLY A 55 16.03 4.16 -12.89
C GLY A 55 14.72 4.53 -13.59
N PHE A 56 13.74 3.62 -13.60
CA PHE A 56 12.42 3.82 -14.21
C PHE A 56 11.33 3.79 -13.13
N PRO A 57 11.20 4.86 -12.31
CA PRO A 57 10.14 4.92 -11.32
C PRO A 57 8.75 4.86 -11.99
N ILE A 58 7.80 4.20 -11.31
CA ILE A 58 6.45 3.95 -11.82
C ILE A 58 5.51 5.07 -11.36
N ASN A 59 4.69 5.55 -12.29
CA ASN A 59 3.65 6.54 -12.00
C ASN A 59 2.40 5.90 -11.38
N LYS A 60 1.61 6.72 -10.68
CA LYS A 60 0.32 6.31 -10.11
C LYS A 60 -0.61 5.69 -11.13
N ASP A 61 -0.79 6.31 -12.29
CA ASP A 61 -1.74 5.80 -13.29
C ASP A 61 -1.30 4.46 -13.87
N GLN A 62 0.01 4.29 -14.13
CA GLN A 62 0.58 3.03 -14.56
C GLN A 62 0.33 1.91 -13.54
N LEU A 63 0.49 2.20 -12.24
CA LEU A 63 0.17 1.22 -11.20
C LEU A 63 -1.31 0.82 -11.25
N LEU A 64 -2.22 1.81 -11.35
CA LEU A 64 -3.66 1.55 -11.41
C LEU A 64 -4.06 0.74 -12.64
N ASP A 65 -3.44 1.01 -13.79
CA ASP A 65 -3.69 0.27 -15.04
C ASP A 65 -3.22 -1.18 -14.94
N ASN A 66 -2.01 -1.41 -14.40
CA ASN A 66 -1.47 -2.76 -14.19
C ASN A 66 -2.32 -3.58 -13.21
N VAL A 67 -2.79 -2.94 -12.12
CA VAL A 67 -3.68 -3.60 -11.15
C VAL A 67 -5.03 -3.95 -11.80
N THR A 68 -5.55 -3.07 -12.67
CA THR A 68 -6.79 -3.33 -13.42
C THR A 68 -6.62 -4.55 -14.34
N MET A 69 -5.52 -4.63 -15.08
CA MET A 69 -5.20 -5.78 -15.93
C MET A 69 -5.09 -7.06 -15.12
N LEU A 70 -4.35 -7.04 -14.01
CA LEU A 70 -4.17 -8.18 -13.12
C LEU A 70 -5.52 -8.68 -12.56
N CYS A 71 -6.41 -7.78 -12.14
CA CYS A 71 -7.75 -8.17 -11.68
C CYS A 71 -8.59 -8.84 -12.78
N ARG A 72 -8.47 -8.37 -14.03
CA ARG A 72 -9.17 -8.97 -15.18
C ARG A 72 -8.65 -10.36 -15.50
N GLU A 73 -7.33 -10.55 -15.50
CA GLU A 73 -6.68 -11.84 -15.76
C GLU A 73 -7.02 -12.89 -14.69
N LEU A 74 -6.98 -12.48 -13.41
CA LEU A 74 -7.32 -13.35 -12.28
C LEU A 74 -8.83 -13.60 -12.13
N LYS A 75 -9.68 -12.98 -12.98
CA LYS A 75 -11.15 -13.05 -12.93
C LYS A 75 -11.72 -12.83 -11.51
N ARG A 76 -11.06 -11.99 -10.70
CA ARG A 76 -11.52 -11.72 -9.33
C ARG A 76 -12.71 -10.78 -9.34
N HIS A 77 -13.71 -11.11 -8.53
CA HIS A 77 -14.77 -10.17 -8.21
C HIS A 77 -14.18 -8.99 -7.42
N ASN A 78 -14.13 -7.82 -8.05
CA ASN A 78 -13.65 -6.59 -7.44
C ASN A 78 -14.84 -5.64 -7.19
N LYS A 79 -14.74 -4.82 -6.14
CA LYS A 79 -15.71 -3.75 -5.85
C LYS A 79 -15.29 -2.41 -6.48
N PHE A 80 -14.40 -2.47 -7.46
CA PHE A 80 -13.87 -1.28 -8.12
C PHE A 80 -14.92 -0.74 -9.08
N ASN A 81 -15.18 0.57 -9.03
CA ASN A 81 -16.04 1.22 -10.03
C ASN A 81 -15.36 1.08 -11.39
N ASP A 82 -16.06 0.53 -12.39
CA ASP A 82 -15.54 0.22 -13.73
C ASP A 82 -14.33 -0.75 -13.77
N GLY A 83 -14.10 -1.49 -12.69
CA GLY A 83 -13.00 -2.44 -12.58
C GLY A 83 -11.62 -1.82 -12.34
N ARG A 84 -11.52 -0.48 -12.24
CA ARG A 84 -10.27 0.26 -11.97
C ARG A 84 -10.14 0.65 -10.49
N PRO A 85 -9.02 0.37 -9.82
CA PRO A 85 -8.84 0.79 -8.44
C PRO A 85 -8.86 2.31 -8.33
N GLY A 86 -9.64 2.82 -7.37
CA GLY A 86 -9.79 4.25 -7.14
C GLY A 86 -8.73 4.84 -6.22
N ARG A 87 -8.87 6.14 -5.93
CA ARG A 87 -7.99 6.91 -5.03
C ARG A 87 -7.80 6.24 -3.66
N HIS A 88 -8.88 5.80 -3.02
CA HIS A 88 -8.81 5.18 -1.69
C HIS A 88 -8.04 3.85 -1.68
N TRP A 89 -8.14 3.08 -2.76
CA TRP A 89 -7.37 1.84 -2.87
C TRP A 89 -5.87 2.16 -2.93
N PHE A 90 -5.49 3.15 -3.74
CA PHE A 90 -4.10 3.59 -3.87
C PHE A 90 -3.53 4.14 -2.56
N GLU A 91 -4.27 5.01 -1.85
CA GLU A 91 -3.86 5.53 -0.54
C GLU A 91 -3.71 4.39 0.49
N GLY A 92 -4.63 3.43 0.48
CA GLY A 92 -4.53 2.23 1.32
C GLY A 92 -3.31 1.37 0.97
N PHE A 93 -3.01 1.20 -0.32
CA PHE A 93 -1.85 0.46 -0.80
C PHE A 93 -0.54 1.08 -0.33
N LEU A 94 -0.39 2.40 -0.46
CA LEU A 94 0.79 3.12 0.06
C LEU A 94 0.90 3.03 1.58
N LYS A 95 -0.22 3.08 2.31
CA LYS A 95 -0.23 2.92 3.77
C LYS A 95 0.23 1.53 4.22
N ARG A 96 -0.10 0.49 3.44
CA ARG A 96 0.37 -0.89 3.68
C ARG A 96 1.84 -1.09 3.29
N HIS A 97 2.31 -0.37 2.28
CA HIS A 97 3.65 -0.50 1.71
C HIS A 97 4.41 0.84 1.69
N PRO A 98 4.83 1.35 2.85
CA PRO A 98 5.48 2.67 2.96
C PRO A 98 6.79 2.77 2.15
N GLN A 99 7.46 1.65 1.86
CA GLN A 99 8.67 1.59 1.03
C GLN A 99 8.46 2.07 -0.42
N ILE A 100 7.21 2.06 -0.91
CA ILE A 100 6.87 2.48 -2.27
C ILE A 100 6.70 4.00 -2.35
N SER A 101 6.18 4.63 -1.29
CA SER A 101 5.81 6.05 -1.29
C SER A 101 7.00 6.97 -1.59
N LEU A 102 8.23 6.54 -1.27
CA LEU A 102 9.46 7.28 -1.53
C LEU A 102 10.04 7.07 -2.94
N ARG A 103 9.54 6.07 -3.68
CA ARG A 103 10.13 5.55 -4.92
C ARG A 103 9.24 5.72 -6.14
N MET A 104 7.99 6.09 -5.95
CA MET A 104 7.12 6.47 -7.06
C MET A 104 7.51 7.83 -7.61
N SER A 105 7.46 7.96 -8.93
CA SER A 105 7.63 9.25 -9.57
C SER A 105 6.38 10.09 -9.35
N GLU A 106 6.57 11.25 -8.72
CA GLU A 106 5.69 12.37 -8.95
C GLU A 106 6.01 12.94 -10.33
N ASN A 107 4.99 13.36 -11.09
CA ASN A 107 5.19 14.02 -12.39
C ASN A 107 6.26 15.10 -12.22
N LEU A 108 7.41 14.89 -12.85
CA LEU A 108 8.53 15.80 -12.76
C LEU A 108 8.03 17.16 -13.25
N THR A 109 7.93 18.13 -12.35
CA THR A 109 7.66 19.52 -12.74
C THR A 109 8.73 19.91 -13.76
N ALA A 110 8.35 20.69 -14.78
CA ALA A 110 9.20 21.02 -15.95
C ALA A 110 10.65 21.43 -15.60
N PHE A 111 10.88 21.92 -14.39
CA PHE A 111 12.18 22.23 -13.79
C PHE A 111 13.23 21.10 -13.83
N ARG A 112 12.83 19.83 -13.69
CA ARG A 112 13.76 18.68 -13.77
C ARG A 112 14.02 18.19 -15.20
N ALA A 113 13.09 18.45 -16.12
CA ALA A 113 13.29 18.17 -17.55
C ALA A 113 14.20 19.22 -18.21
N ALA A 114 14.26 20.42 -17.63
CA ALA A 114 15.11 21.52 -18.08
C ALA A 114 16.58 21.41 -17.62
N VAL A 115 17.11 20.20 -17.38
CA VAL A 115 18.56 20.02 -17.24
C VAL A 115 19.17 20.03 -18.64
N THR A 116 19.39 21.24 -19.15
CA THR A 116 20.20 21.48 -20.34
C THR A 116 21.68 21.39 -20.00
N GLU A 117 22.50 21.04 -21.01
CA GLU A 117 23.96 20.86 -20.94
C GLU A 117 24.71 22.00 -20.20
N ALA A 118 24.15 23.21 -20.17
CA ALA A 118 24.69 24.37 -19.47
C ALA A 118 24.83 24.21 -17.95
N SER A 119 24.05 23.33 -17.31
CA SER A 119 24.09 23.14 -15.85
C SER A 119 25.36 22.41 -15.37
N PHE A 120 26.01 21.63 -16.24
CA PHE A 120 27.23 20.89 -15.90
C PHE A 120 28.50 21.75 -15.83
N GLY A 121 28.45 23.01 -16.29
CA GLY A 121 29.63 23.89 -16.40
C GLY A 121 29.99 24.69 -15.14
N LEU A 122 29.11 24.78 -14.14
CA LEU A 122 29.31 25.72 -13.01
C LEU A 122 29.90 25.08 -11.74
N THR A 123 30.07 23.76 -11.69
CA THR A 123 30.70 23.07 -10.54
C THR A 123 32.23 23.01 -10.60
N LYS A 124 32.87 23.54 -11.66
CA LYS A 124 34.33 23.51 -11.83
C LYS A 124 35.09 24.75 -11.30
N LEU A 125 34.44 25.68 -10.60
CA LEU A 125 35.10 26.91 -10.11
C LEU A 125 35.18 27.05 -8.58
N ILE A 126 35.01 25.96 -7.81
CA ILE A 126 35.15 26.01 -6.33
C ILE A 126 36.11 24.93 -5.80
N THR A 127 37.17 24.58 -6.53
CA THR A 127 38.34 23.87 -5.99
C THR A 127 39.57 24.33 -6.73
#